data_AF-A0A3N5ZEU7-F1
#
_entry.id   AF-A0A3N5ZEU7-F1
#
_cell.length_a   1.000
_cell.length_b   1.000
_cell.length_c   1.000
_cell.angle_alpha   90.00
_cell.angle_beta   90.00
_cell.angle_gamma   90.00
#
_symmetry.space_group_name_H-M   'P 1'
#
loop_
_entity.id
_entity.type
_entity.pdbx_description
1 polymer ?
#
loop_
_entity_poly.entity_id
_entity_poly.type
_entity_poly.pdbx_seq_one_letter_code
_entity_poly.pdbx_strand_id
1 'polypeptide(L)' 'MNPIRFRLKIYAGLLLVIMSIGIAGFHVAEDLPVFDAIYFGIVTIATVGYGDIHPT' A
#
# COMPACT_ATOMS: atom_id res chain seq x y z
N MET A 1 21.39 -19.07 7.69
CA MET A 1 20.06 -18.41 7.62
C MET A 1 19.18 -19.23 6.69
N ASN A 2 17.97 -19.61 7.09
CA ASN A 2 17.08 -20.36 6.19
C ASN A 2 16.74 -19.48 4.98
N PRO A 3 17.06 -19.91 3.74
CA PRO A 3 16.90 -19.07 2.55
C PRO A 3 15.44 -18.62 2.34
N ILE A 4 14.49 -19.46 2.75
CA ILE A 4 13.05 -19.15 2.75
C ILE A 4 12.72 -18.00 3.70
N ARG A 5 13.23 -18.04 4.94
CA ARG A 5 12.99 -16.97 5.94
C ARG A 5 13.61 -15.64 5.50
N PHE A 6 14.74 -15.68 4.80
CA PHE A 6 15.39 -14.48 4.26
C PHE A 6 14.57 -13.84 3.14
N ARG A 7 14.11 -14.64 2.17
CA ARG A 7 13.25 -14.17 1.06
C ARG A 7 11.93 -13.58 1.58
N LEU A 8 11.28 -14.25 2.53
CA LEU A 8 10.05 -13.76 3.15
C LEU A 8 10.23 -12.38 3.80
N LYS A 9 11.34 -12.17 4.53
CA LYS A 9 11.63 -10.86 5.12
C LYS A 9 11.84 -9.78 4.05
N ILE A 10 12.50 -10.12 2.94
CA ILE A 10 12.68 -9.20 1.81
C ILE A 10 11.34 -8.83 1.18
N TYR A 11 10.49 -9.81 0.86
CA TYR A 11 9.18 -9.54 0.25
C TYR A 11 8.25 -8.77 1.18
N ALA A 12 8.22 -9.11 2.47
CA ALA A 12 7.45 -8.36 3.46
C ALA A 12 7.95 -6.91 3.60
N GLY A 13 9.28 -6.72 3.62
CA GLY A 13 9.88 -5.38 3.65
C GLY A 13 9.52 -4.56 2.40
N LEU A 14 9.64 -5.16 1.22
CA LEU A 14 9.24 -4.54 -0.05
C LEU A 14 7.76 -4.14 -0.05
N LEU A 15 6.87 -5.02 0.40
CA LEU A 15 5.44 -4.74 0.50
C LEU A 15 5.18 -3.53 1.40
N LEU A 16 5.79 -3.48 2.58
CA LEU A 16 5.63 -2.36 3.51
C LEU A 16 6.15 -1.04 2.94
N VAL A 17 7.27 -1.07 2.22
CA VAL A 17 7.84 0.11 1.56
C VAL A 17 6.89 0.62 0.47
N ILE A 18 6.45 -0.26 -0.43
CA ILE A 18 5.52 0.11 -1.51
C ILE A 18 4.21 0.65 -0.94
N MET A 19 3.66 0.00 0.09
CA MET A 19 2.44 0.43 0.75
C MET A 19 2.61 1.80 1.41
N SER A 20 3.72 2.04 2.11
CA SER A 20 3.99 3.34 2.73
C SER A 20 4.12 4.46 1.70
N ILE A 21 4.81 4.20 0.58
CA ILE A 21 4.94 5.16 -0.53
C ILE A 21 3.57 5.45 -1.15
N GLY A 22 2.76 4.41 -1.40
CA GLY A 22 1.41 4.56 -1.93
C GLY A 22 0.52 5.42 -1.03
N ILE A 23 0.46 5.10 0.27
CA ILE A 23 -0.34 5.84 1.25
C ILE A 23 0.09 7.30 1.35
N ALA A 24 1.39 7.57 1.42
CA ALA A 24 1.90 8.94 1.44
C ALA A 24 1.58 9.68 0.14
N GLY A 25 1.69 9.00 -1.01
CA GLY A 25 1.30 9.54 -2.30
C GLY A 25 -0.17 9.92 -2.35
N PHE A 26 -1.06 9.02 -1.91
CA PHE A 26 -2.51 9.27 -1.87
C PHE A 26 -2.88 10.38 -0.90
N HIS A 27 -2.23 10.46 0.26
CA HIS A 27 -2.47 11.53 1.23
C HIS A 27 -2.06 12.90 0.69
N VAL A 28 -0.95 12.99 -0.06
CA VAL A 28 -0.40 14.26 -0.53
C VAL A 28 -0.94 14.68 -1.90
N ALA A 29 -1.13 13.74 -2.83
CA ALA A 29 -1.55 14.05 -4.20
C ALA A 29 -3.07 14.21 -4.32
N GLU A 30 -3.83 13.44 -3.56
CA GLU A 30 -5.30 13.42 -3.60
C GLU A 30 -5.92 14.08 -2.34
N ASP A 31 -5.10 14.69 -1.48
CA ASP A 31 -5.50 15.28 -0.18
C ASP A 31 -6.36 14.34 0.69
N LEU A 32 -6.20 13.02 0.52
CA LEU A 32 -7.01 12.03 1.22
C LEU A 32 -6.69 12.01 2.72
N PRO A 33 -7.69 11.94 3.61
CA PRO A 33 -7.45 11.66 5.02
C PRO A 33 -6.59 10.39 5.18
N VAL A 34 -5.70 10.38 6.18
CA VAL A 34 -4.71 9.29 6.33
C VAL A 34 -5.35 7.90 6.37
N PHE A 35 -6.50 7.75 7.05
CA PHE A 35 -7.21 6.47 7.11
C PHE A 35 -7.81 6.05 5.76
N ASP A 36 -8.30 7.01 4.98
CA ASP A 36 -8.84 6.76 3.64
C ASP A 36 -7.71 6.40 2.66
N ALA A 37 -6.56 7.08 2.77
CA ALA A 37 -5.34 6.74 2.02
C ALA A 37 -4.81 5.33 2.35
N ILE A 38 -4.87 4.90 3.63
CA ILE A 38 -4.53 3.53 4.05
C ILE A 38 -5.49 2.52 3.41
N TYR A 39 -6.80 2.76 3.54
CA TYR A 39 -7.82 1.90 2.95
C TYR A 39 -7.65 1.78 1.43
N PHE A 40 -7.53 2.92 0.74
CA PHE A 40 -7.36 2.97 -0.71
C PHE A 40 -6.07 2.26 -1.16
N GLY A 41 -4.98 2.42 -0.40
CA GLY A 41 -3.73 1.69 -0.64
C GLY A 41 -3.87 0.17 -0.51
N ILE A 42 -4.57 -0.30 0.52
CA ILE A 42 -4.83 -1.74 0.74
C ILE A 42 -5.69 -2.30 -0.40
N VAL A 43 -6.80 -1.63 -0.72
CA VAL A 43 -7.75 -2.06 -1.76
C VAL A 43 -7.08 -2.13 -3.13
N THR A 44 -6.21 -1.16 -3.44
CA THR A 44 -5.42 -1.13 -4.68
C THR A 44 -4.38 -2.25 -4.74
N ILE A 45 -3.55 -2.41 -3.70
CA ILE A 45 -2.49 -3.45 -3.68
C ILE A 45 -3.08 -4.86 -3.68
N ALA A 46 -4.21 -5.06 -2.99
CA ALA A 46 -4.94 -6.32 -3.00
C ALA A 46 -5.69 -6.57 -4.32
N THR A 47 -5.65 -5.63 -5.27
CA THR A 47 -6.34 -5.67 -6.57
C THR A 47 -7.87 -5.83 -6.43
N VAL A 48 -8.44 -5.37 -5.31
CA VAL A 48 -9.87 -5.45 -5.06
C VAL A 48 -10.61 -4.35 -5.84
N GLY A 49 -10.14 -3.11 -5.73
CA GLY A 49 -10.63 -1.97 -6.54
C GLY A 49 -12.13 -1.70 -6.44
N TYR A 50 -12.68 -1.46 -5.24
CA TYR A 50 -14.11 -1.17 -5.06
C TYR A 50 -14.62 0.07 -5.82
N GLY A 51 -13.74 1.06 -6.07
CA GLY A 51 -14.06 2.26 -6.85
C GLY A 51 -14.83 3.34 -6.09
N ASP A 52 -15.10 3.14 -4.80
CA ASP A 52 -15.66 4.11 -3.87
C ASP A 52 -14.73 5.32 -3.64
N ILE A 53 -13.42 5.07 -3.60
CA ILE A 53 -12.37 6.09 -3.69
C ILE A 53 -11.58 5.84 -4.97
N HIS A 54 -11.36 6.90 -5.76
CA HIS A 54 -10.61 6.86 -7.01
C HIS A 54 -9.93 8.21 -7.25
N PRO A 55 -8.79 8.24 -7.97
CA PRO A 55 -8.14 9.49 -8.35
C PRO A 55 -9.09 10.34 -9.20
N THR A 56 -9.10 11.65 -8.94
CA THR A 56 -9.94 12.62 -9.66
C THR A 56 -9.20 13.40 -10.74
#